data_AF-A0AAD1D9V7-F1
#
_entry.id   AF-A0AAD1D9V7-F1
#
_cell.length_a   1.000
_cell.length_b   1.000
_cell.length_c   1.000
_cell.angle_alpha   90.00
_cell.angle_beta   90.00
_cell.angle_gamma   90.00
#
_symmetry.space_group_name_H-M   'P 1'
#
loop_
_entity.id
_entity.type
_entity.pdbx_description
1 polymer ?
#
loop_
_entity_poly.entity_id
_entity_poly.type
_entity_poly.pdbx_seq_one_letter_code
_entity_poly.pdbx_strand_id
1 'polypeptide(L)'
;MVNYWTKLSIEYANQRSYLDDLFQVYPTIPEGLREIDSKIWSNIEYHFKQKDNLALITELLNLDLFPIKDSYIAYLKRDKSALERNPRTINRICGRLYEMGLNKIFEKCSEPKETNRQIGPMFKDWLNNKSLGVEPVDLNDFIANENDAILRASDNIMAEFAKSHLNYHHHKGLDFVARFNKKYIIGEAKF
;
A
#
# COMPACT_ATOMS: atom_id res chain seq x y z
N MET A 1 23.32 -1.81 21.08
CA MET A 1 22.55 -1.59 22.31
C MET A 1 21.12 -1.30 21.89
N VAL A 2 20.13 -2.07 22.33
CA VAL A 2 18.72 -1.83 21.99
C VAL A 2 18.25 -0.59 22.76
N ASN A 3 17.63 0.38 22.09
CA ASN A 3 17.17 1.59 22.78
C ASN A 3 16.00 1.24 23.74
N TYR A 4 15.77 2.08 24.75
CA TYR A 4 14.75 1.83 25.78
C TYR A 4 13.36 1.55 25.19
N TRP A 5 12.94 2.30 24.17
CA TRP A 5 11.65 2.14 23.50
C TRP A 5 11.54 0.81 22.74
N THR A 6 12.59 0.41 22.04
CA THR A 6 12.64 -0.89 21.35
C THR A 6 12.58 -2.04 22.34
N LYS A 7 13.19 -1.91 23.53
CA LYS A 7 13.07 -2.92 24.60
C LYS A 7 11.61 -3.04 25.06
N LEU A 8 10.93 -1.92 25.31
CA LEU A 8 9.51 -1.93 25.65
C LEU A 8 8.64 -2.55 24.55
N SER A 9 8.92 -2.25 23.27
CA SER A 9 8.22 -2.86 22.14
C SER A 9 8.41 -4.39 22.11
N ILE A 10 9.61 -4.89 22.38
CA ILE A 10 9.89 -6.33 22.46
C ILE A 10 9.14 -6.96 23.65
N GLU A 11 9.18 -6.33 24.82
CA GLU A 11 8.46 -6.82 26.00
C GLU A 11 6.95 -6.88 25.75
N TYR A 12 6.39 -5.84 25.13
CA TYR A 12 4.98 -5.78 24.75
C TYR A 12 4.60 -6.82 23.70
N ALA A 13 5.44 -7.01 22.66
CA ALA A 13 5.21 -8.02 21.63
C ALA A 13 5.19 -9.46 22.17
N ASN A 14 5.84 -9.70 23.31
CA ASN A 14 5.83 -10.99 24.00
C ASN A 14 4.63 -11.17 24.96
N GLN A 15 3.73 -10.20 25.06
CA GLN A 15 2.51 -10.30 25.86
C GLN A 15 1.40 -11.03 25.11
N ARG A 16 0.44 -11.60 25.86
CA ARG A 16 -0.62 -12.45 25.30
C ARG A 16 -1.63 -11.71 24.42
N SER A 17 -1.73 -10.37 24.50
CA SER A 17 -2.69 -9.56 23.73
C SER A 17 -2.08 -8.78 22.56
N TYR A 18 -0.78 -8.92 22.28
CA TYR A 18 -0.12 -8.08 21.28
C TYR A 18 -0.83 -8.07 19.91
N LEU A 19 -1.25 -9.24 19.42
CA LEU A 19 -1.93 -9.34 18.13
C LEU A 19 -3.35 -8.76 18.17
N ASP A 20 -4.04 -8.84 19.30
CA ASP A 20 -5.37 -8.25 19.49
C ASP A 20 -5.30 -6.72 19.50
N ASP A 21 -4.29 -6.17 20.16
CA ASP A 21 -4.04 -4.73 20.17
C ASP A 21 -3.53 -4.23 18.82
N LEU A 22 -2.70 -5.03 18.13
CA LEU A 22 -2.27 -4.76 16.76
C LEU A 22 -3.46 -4.72 15.79
N PHE A 23 -4.48 -5.56 15.99
CA PHE A 23 -5.72 -5.55 15.19
C PHE A 23 -6.51 -4.25 15.33
N GLN A 24 -6.39 -3.53 16.45
CA GLN A 24 -7.04 -2.21 16.59
C GLN A 24 -6.38 -1.14 15.71
N VAL A 25 -5.09 -1.33 15.39
CA VAL A 25 -4.34 -0.43 14.49
C VAL A 25 -4.43 -0.91 13.04
N TYR A 26 -4.41 -2.21 12.81
CA TYR A 26 -4.42 -2.87 11.51
C TYR A 26 -5.54 -3.92 11.41
N PRO A 27 -6.83 -3.51 11.44
CA PRO A 27 -7.93 -4.45 11.32
C PRO A 27 -7.90 -5.19 9.97
N THR A 28 -8.24 -6.48 9.97
CA THR A 28 -8.51 -7.18 8.71
C THR A 28 -9.77 -6.61 8.09
N ILE A 29 -9.66 -6.06 6.89
CA ILE A 29 -10.83 -5.61 6.13
C ILE A 29 -11.44 -6.86 5.49
N PRO A 30 -12.67 -7.28 5.87
CA PRO A 30 -13.34 -8.36 5.16
C PRO A 30 -13.67 -7.84 3.77
N GLU A 31 -13.00 -8.35 2.74
CA GLU A 31 -13.23 -7.89 1.38
C GLU A 31 -14.15 -8.84 0.61
N GLY A 32 -15.10 -8.23 -0.10
CA GLY A 32 -15.78 -8.89 -1.23
C GLY A 32 -14.87 -8.91 -2.46
N LEU A 33 -15.30 -9.62 -3.51
CA LEU A 33 -14.62 -9.62 -4.79
C LEU A 33 -14.49 -8.18 -5.33
N ARG A 34 -13.34 -7.85 -5.95
CA ARG A 34 -13.18 -6.61 -6.69
C ARG A 34 -14.16 -6.58 -7.85
N GLU A 35 -14.88 -5.47 -7.97
CA GLU A 35 -15.74 -5.22 -9.13
C GLU A 35 -14.89 -5.02 -10.39
N ILE A 36 -15.25 -5.72 -11.46
CA ILE A 36 -14.64 -5.57 -12.78
C ILE A 36 -15.64 -4.87 -13.67
N ASP A 37 -15.21 -3.78 -14.33
CA ASP A 37 -16.02 -3.08 -15.31
C ASP A 37 -16.52 -4.05 -16.39
N SER A 38 -17.85 -4.13 -16.56
CA SER A 38 -18.48 -5.12 -17.42
C SER A 38 -18.13 -4.93 -18.91
N LYS A 39 -17.81 -3.70 -19.33
CA LYS A 39 -17.40 -3.40 -20.70
C LYS A 39 -15.98 -3.89 -20.95
N ILE A 40 -15.05 -3.62 -20.04
CA ILE A 40 -13.67 -4.15 -20.10
C ILE A 40 -13.72 -5.68 -20.12
N TRP A 41 -14.52 -6.29 -19.23
CA TRP A 41 -14.64 -7.73 -19.19
C TRP A 41 -15.18 -8.31 -20.50
N SER A 42 -16.24 -7.72 -21.05
CA SER A 42 -16.81 -8.17 -22.33
C SER A 42 -15.78 -8.14 -23.47
N ASN A 43 -14.91 -7.12 -23.51
CA ASN A 43 -13.82 -7.04 -24.49
C ASN A 43 -12.79 -8.16 -24.26
N ILE A 44 -12.42 -8.43 -23.01
CA ILE A 44 -11.51 -9.53 -22.65
C ILE A 44 -12.07 -10.86 -23.16
N GLU A 45 -13.35 -11.14 -22.91
CA GLU A 45 -13.98 -12.39 -23.37
C GLU A 45 -13.94 -12.51 -24.90
N TYR A 46 -14.22 -11.41 -25.60
CA TYR A 46 -14.19 -11.35 -27.05
C TYR A 46 -12.77 -11.65 -27.58
N HIS A 47 -11.76 -10.92 -27.13
CA HIS A 47 -10.39 -11.09 -27.61
C HIS A 47 -9.79 -12.45 -27.22
N PHE A 48 -10.16 -12.98 -26.05
CA PHE A 48 -9.78 -14.33 -25.64
C PHE A 48 -10.30 -15.38 -26.61
N LYS A 49 -11.58 -15.29 -27.00
CA LYS A 49 -12.19 -16.23 -27.97
C LYS A 49 -11.59 -16.12 -29.36
N GLN A 50 -11.27 -14.90 -29.81
CA GLN A 50 -10.62 -14.65 -31.11
C GLN A 50 -9.13 -15.01 -31.12
N LYS A 51 -8.54 -15.32 -29.96
CA LYS A 51 -7.09 -15.50 -29.77
C LYS A 51 -6.26 -14.28 -30.20
N ASP A 52 -6.81 -13.08 -30.03
CA ASP A 52 -6.12 -11.83 -30.29
C ASP A 52 -5.24 -11.45 -29.09
N ASN A 53 -3.98 -11.88 -29.11
CA ASN A 53 -3.05 -11.71 -27.99
C ASN A 53 -2.79 -10.24 -27.63
N LEU A 54 -2.67 -9.36 -28.63
CA LEU A 54 -2.32 -7.97 -28.39
C LEU A 54 -3.48 -7.22 -27.76
N ALA A 55 -4.69 -7.42 -28.29
CA ALA A 55 -5.87 -6.79 -27.71
C ALA A 55 -6.22 -7.38 -26.34
N LEU A 56 -6.12 -8.72 -26.18
CA LEU A 56 -6.37 -9.39 -24.90
C LEU A 56 -5.47 -8.86 -23.79
N ILE A 57 -4.15 -8.79 -24.02
CA ILE A 57 -3.24 -8.30 -22.98
C ILE A 57 -3.46 -6.81 -22.69
N THR A 58 -3.80 -6.03 -23.70
CA THR A 58 -4.08 -4.59 -23.55
C THR A 58 -5.25 -4.36 -22.61
N GLU A 59 -6.35 -5.11 -22.77
CA GLU A 59 -7.51 -5.00 -21.89
C GLU A 59 -7.21 -5.50 -20.47
N LEU A 60 -6.51 -6.64 -20.34
CA LEU A 60 -6.12 -7.16 -19.02
C LEU A 60 -5.20 -6.22 -18.24
N LEU A 61 -4.34 -5.44 -18.92
CA LEU A 61 -3.46 -4.46 -18.27
C LEU A 61 -4.22 -3.24 -17.74
N ASN A 62 -5.44 -2.97 -18.23
CA ASN A 62 -6.30 -1.91 -17.73
C ASN A 62 -6.98 -2.29 -16.40
N LEU A 63 -7.00 -3.58 -16.02
CA LEU A 63 -7.51 -4.03 -14.73
C LEU A 63 -6.55 -3.66 -13.59
N ASP A 64 -7.12 -3.54 -12.38
CA ASP A 64 -6.36 -3.29 -11.15
C ASP A 64 -5.40 -4.44 -10.82
N LEU A 65 -5.84 -5.68 -11.08
CA LEU A 65 -5.09 -6.89 -10.81
C LEU A 65 -4.97 -7.74 -12.07
N PHE A 66 -3.74 -8.09 -12.40
CA PHE A 66 -3.44 -8.96 -13.53
C PHE A 66 -3.54 -10.44 -13.09
N PRO A 67 -4.12 -11.34 -13.90
CA PRO A 67 -4.51 -12.68 -13.45
C PRO A 67 -3.32 -13.63 -13.21
N ILE A 68 -2.11 -13.28 -13.66
CA ILE A 68 -0.90 -14.08 -13.46
C ILE A 68 0.23 -13.24 -12.86
N LYS A 69 1.06 -13.90 -12.03
CA LYS A 69 2.35 -13.34 -11.60
C LYS A 69 3.36 -13.55 -12.72
N ASP A 70 3.85 -12.46 -13.28
CA ASP A 70 4.93 -12.42 -14.27
C ASP A 70 5.72 -11.12 -14.10
N SER A 71 7.06 -11.21 -14.12
CA SER A 71 7.95 -10.11 -13.76
C SER A 71 7.86 -8.91 -14.72
N TYR A 72 7.38 -9.13 -15.95
CA TYR A 72 7.30 -8.07 -16.96
C TYR A 72 6.02 -7.23 -16.89
N ILE A 73 4.97 -7.69 -16.20
CA ILE A 73 3.65 -7.02 -16.19
C ILE A 73 3.75 -5.57 -15.71
N ALA A 74 4.54 -5.33 -14.65
CA ALA A 74 4.72 -3.98 -14.13
C ALA A 74 5.37 -3.03 -15.15
N TYR A 75 6.30 -3.54 -15.97
CA TYR A 75 6.93 -2.77 -17.04
C TYR A 75 5.95 -2.54 -18.20
N LEU A 76 5.25 -3.59 -18.66
CA LEU A 76 4.27 -3.51 -19.75
C LEU A 76 3.10 -2.57 -19.43
N LYS A 77 2.68 -2.49 -18.16
CA LYS A 77 1.64 -1.55 -17.72
C LYS A 77 2.11 -0.09 -17.81
N ARG A 78 3.41 0.17 -17.63
CA ARG A 78 4.01 1.53 -17.70
C ARG A 78 4.30 1.95 -19.14
N ASP A 79 4.78 1.04 -19.98
CA ASP A 79 5.08 1.31 -21.40
C ASP A 79 4.25 0.41 -22.31
N LYS A 80 3.14 0.95 -22.81
CA LYS A 80 2.24 0.24 -23.73
C LYS A 80 2.89 -0.07 -25.08
N SER A 81 3.86 0.73 -25.53
CA SER A 81 4.58 0.46 -26.79
C SER A 81 5.39 -0.83 -26.72
N ALA A 82 5.76 -1.26 -25.51
CA ALA A 82 6.50 -2.50 -25.30
C ALA A 82 5.70 -3.74 -25.70
N LEU A 83 4.37 -3.66 -25.79
CA LEU A 83 3.54 -4.78 -26.25
C LEU A 83 3.85 -5.16 -27.69
N GLU A 84 3.92 -4.17 -28.58
CA GLU A 84 4.22 -4.38 -30.00
C GLU A 84 5.69 -4.71 -30.25
N ARG A 85 6.60 -4.11 -29.47
CA ARG A 85 8.04 -4.35 -29.59
C ARG A 85 8.48 -5.74 -29.12
N ASN A 86 7.66 -6.44 -28.32
CA ASN A 86 8.04 -7.70 -27.68
C ASN A 86 7.05 -8.85 -27.92
N PRO A 87 6.72 -9.20 -29.18
CA PRO A 87 5.63 -10.13 -29.51
C PRO A 87 5.82 -11.55 -28.93
N ARG A 88 7.07 -12.03 -28.82
CA ARG A 88 7.35 -13.34 -28.21
C ARG A 88 6.97 -13.40 -26.73
N THR A 89 7.23 -12.32 -25.99
CA THR A 89 6.86 -12.20 -24.58
C THR A 89 5.34 -12.17 -24.43
N ILE A 90 4.65 -11.43 -25.29
CA ILE A 90 3.19 -11.35 -25.31
C ILE A 90 2.57 -12.71 -25.61
N ASN A 91 3.08 -13.43 -26.62
CA ASN A 91 2.61 -14.77 -26.97
C ASN A 91 2.81 -15.77 -25.83
N ARG A 92 3.96 -15.74 -25.15
CA ARG A 92 4.22 -16.58 -23.96
C ARG A 92 3.23 -16.30 -22.84
N ILE A 93 2.96 -15.02 -22.56
CA ILE A 93 2.01 -14.61 -21.52
C ILE A 93 0.59 -15.05 -21.90
N CYS A 94 0.15 -14.79 -23.13
CA CYS A 94 -1.17 -15.18 -23.61
C CYS A 94 -1.35 -16.69 -23.66
N GLY A 95 -0.32 -17.46 -24.01
CA GLY A 95 -0.33 -18.92 -23.90
C GLY A 95 -0.74 -19.41 -22.52
N ARG A 96 -0.13 -18.85 -21.46
CA ARG A 96 -0.50 -19.15 -20.06
C ARG A 96 -1.92 -18.72 -19.72
N LEU A 97 -2.39 -17.60 -20.27
CA LEU A 97 -3.78 -17.14 -20.09
C LEU A 97 -4.77 -18.11 -20.73
N TYR A 98 -4.48 -18.60 -21.94
CA TYR A 98 -5.32 -19.59 -22.61
C TYR A 98 -5.37 -20.92 -21.88
N GLU A 99 -4.24 -21.40 -21.37
CA GLU A 99 -4.17 -22.60 -20.53
C GLU A 99 -4.98 -22.45 -19.23
N MET A 100 -4.97 -21.25 -18.64
CA MET A 100 -5.72 -20.94 -17.42
C MET A 100 -7.24 -20.92 -17.64
N GLY A 101 -7.69 -20.45 -18.80
CA GLY A 101 -9.11 -20.34 -19.13
C GLY A 101 -9.80 -19.10 -18.54
N LEU A 102 -10.86 -18.66 -19.23
CA LEU A 102 -11.54 -17.38 -18.97
C LEU A 102 -12.15 -17.28 -17.55
N ASN A 103 -12.77 -18.36 -17.04
CA ASN A 103 -13.35 -18.38 -15.70
C ASN A 103 -12.30 -18.14 -14.61
N LYS A 104 -11.13 -18.76 -14.74
CA LYS A 104 -10.05 -18.61 -13.77
C LYS A 104 -9.39 -17.24 -13.88
N ILE A 105 -9.29 -16.68 -15.10
CA ILE A 105 -8.87 -15.30 -15.30
C ILE A 105 -9.80 -14.34 -14.55
N PHE A 106 -11.12 -14.51 -14.67
CA PHE A 106 -12.09 -13.66 -13.95
C PHE A 106 -11.90 -13.74 -12.44
N GLU A 107 -11.81 -14.96 -11.91
CA GLU A 107 -11.57 -15.19 -10.48
C GLU A 107 -10.30 -14.48 -10.01
N LYS A 108 -9.19 -14.61 -10.76
CA LYS A 108 -7.92 -13.98 -10.40
C LYS A 108 -7.95 -12.46 -10.49
N CYS A 109 -8.62 -11.87 -11.48
CA CYS A 109 -8.74 -10.42 -11.60
C CYS A 109 -9.65 -9.80 -10.52
N SER A 110 -10.64 -10.56 -10.06
CA SER A 110 -11.62 -10.15 -9.05
C SER A 110 -11.15 -10.44 -7.62
N GLU A 111 -9.96 -11.02 -7.42
CA GLU A 111 -9.41 -11.23 -6.09
C GLU A 111 -9.34 -9.89 -5.32
N PRO A 112 -9.67 -9.91 -4.02
CA PRO A 112 -9.56 -8.73 -3.15
C PRO A 112 -8.14 -8.14 -3.18
N LYS A 113 -8.01 -6.87 -2.79
CA LYS A 113 -6.69 -6.28 -2.60
C LYS A 113 -5.91 -7.11 -1.56
N GLU A 114 -4.63 -7.36 -1.83
CA GLU A 114 -3.77 -8.04 -0.87
C GLU A 114 -3.71 -7.22 0.43
N THR A 115 -3.88 -7.85 1.60
CA THR A 115 -3.88 -7.19 2.92
C THR A 115 -2.63 -6.32 3.14
N ASN A 116 -1.45 -6.79 2.70
CA ASN A 116 -0.19 -6.05 2.80
C ASN A 116 -0.19 -4.73 2.01
N ARG A 117 -1.05 -4.58 0.99
CA ARG A 117 -1.22 -3.32 0.24
C ARG A 117 -2.23 -2.37 0.88
N GLN A 118 -3.11 -2.87 1.74
CA GLN A 118 -4.09 -2.07 2.49
C GLN A 118 -3.49 -1.50 3.78
N ILE A 119 -2.52 -2.20 4.37
CA ILE A 119 -1.92 -1.86 5.67
C ILE A 119 -1.20 -0.50 5.69
N GLY A 120 -0.68 -0.05 4.54
CA GLY A 120 0.11 1.19 4.42
C GLY A 120 -0.52 2.43 5.08
N PRO A 121 -1.75 2.85 4.72
CA PRO A 121 -2.40 4.02 5.31
C PRO A 121 -2.90 3.84 6.75
N MET A 122 -3.11 2.61 7.21
CA MET A 122 -3.89 2.33 8.43
C MET A 122 -3.29 2.95 9.70
N PHE A 123 -1.96 3.01 9.80
CA PHE A 123 -1.30 3.65 10.95
C PHE A 123 -1.63 5.15 11.03
N LYS A 124 -1.63 5.85 9.88
CA LYS A 124 -1.98 7.27 9.83
C LYS A 124 -3.46 7.48 10.11
N ASP A 125 -4.32 6.62 9.59
CA ASP A 125 -5.76 6.68 9.85
C ASP A 125 -6.06 6.46 11.34
N TRP A 126 -5.38 5.50 11.97
CA TRP A 126 -5.47 5.24 13.40
C TRP A 126 -5.03 6.47 14.22
N LEU A 127 -3.93 7.13 13.86
CA LEU A 127 -3.51 8.38 14.51
C LEU A 127 -4.53 9.50 14.31
N ASN A 128 -5.06 9.65 13.09
CA ASN A 128 -6.03 10.69 12.75
C ASN A 128 -7.37 10.54 13.48
N ASN A 129 -7.71 9.33 13.92
CA ASN A 129 -8.90 9.05 14.74
C ASN A 129 -8.73 9.38 16.23
N LYS A 130 -7.72 10.19 16.60
CA LYS A 130 -7.43 10.62 17.98
C LYS A 130 -7.14 9.46 18.94
N SER A 131 -6.60 8.35 18.43
CA SER A 131 -6.32 7.14 19.23
C SER A 131 -5.31 7.37 20.36
N LEU A 132 -4.52 8.45 20.30
CA LEU A 132 -3.60 8.88 21.35
C LEU A 132 -4.15 9.99 22.25
N GLY A 133 -5.45 10.30 22.16
CA GLY A 133 -6.13 11.27 23.02
C GLY A 133 -5.96 12.75 22.63
N VAL A 134 -5.28 13.04 21.52
CA VAL A 134 -5.12 14.40 20.97
C VAL A 134 -5.53 14.44 19.50
N GLU A 135 -6.00 15.60 19.05
CA GLU A 135 -6.27 15.85 17.62
C GLU A 135 -4.94 16.11 16.90
N PRO A 136 -4.62 15.38 15.82
CA PRO A 136 -3.49 15.72 14.97
C PRO A 136 -3.70 17.05 14.24
N VAL A 137 -2.69 17.90 14.25
CA VAL A 137 -2.72 19.27 13.71
C VAL A 137 -1.79 19.40 12.51
N ASP A 138 -2.02 20.40 11.65
CA ASP A 138 -1.12 20.67 10.54
C ASP A 138 0.24 21.24 11.00
N LEU A 139 1.16 21.43 10.06
CA LEU A 139 2.51 21.91 10.38
C LEU A 139 2.51 23.31 11.02
N ASN A 140 1.65 24.22 10.57
CA ASN A 140 1.62 25.59 11.07
C ASN A 140 1.16 25.61 12.53
N ASP A 141 0.08 24.89 12.83
CA ASP A 141 -0.43 24.76 14.19
C ASP A 141 0.55 24.00 15.09
N PHE A 142 1.23 22.99 14.56
CA PHE A 142 2.23 22.21 15.29
C PHE A 142 3.39 23.10 15.77
N ILE A 143 3.89 24.03 14.94
CA ILE A 143 5.01 24.91 15.29
C ILE A 143 4.60 26.20 16.01
N ALA A 144 3.32 26.59 15.97
CA ALA A 144 2.85 27.86 16.51
C ALA A 144 2.90 27.95 18.05
N ASN A 145 2.93 26.81 18.75
CA ASN A 145 2.93 26.75 20.21
C ASN A 145 3.67 25.51 20.73
N GLU A 146 3.78 25.35 22.05
CA GLU A 146 4.44 24.20 22.70
C GLU A 146 3.47 23.13 23.23
N ASN A 147 2.16 23.26 22.96
CA ASN A 147 1.16 22.31 23.47
C ASN A 147 1.39 20.91 22.92
N ASP A 148 0.89 19.91 23.63
CA ASP A 148 0.95 18.52 23.19
C ASP A 148 0.18 18.36 21.87
N ALA A 149 0.84 17.77 20.87
CA ALA A 149 0.34 17.69 19.52
C ALA A 149 0.94 16.52 18.74
N ILE A 150 0.20 16.04 17.74
CA ILE A 150 0.69 15.10 16.72
C ILE A 150 0.66 15.83 15.38
N LEU A 151 1.74 15.72 14.59
CA LEU A 151 1.82 16.35 13.28
C LEU A 151 1.08 15.51 12.23
N ARG A 152 0.01 16.06 11.65
CA ARG A 152 -0.71 15.50 10.49
C ARG A 152 -0.06 16.02 9.20
N ALA A 153 0.88 15.25 8.66
CA ALA A 153 1.56 15.61 7.41
C ALA A 153 1.97 14.38 6.57
N SER A 154 2.49 14.61 5.36
CA SER A 154 3.07 13.55 4.54
C SER A 154 4.44 13.12 5.07
N ASP A 155 4.92 11.93 4.67
CA ASP A 155 6.21 11.39 5.13
C ASP A 155 7.37 12.33 4.77
N ASN A 156 7.27 13.01 3.63
CA ASN A 156 8.24 14.00 3.18
C ASN A 156 8.26 15.22 4.10
N ILE A 157 7.09 15.77 4.44
CA ILE A 157 6.99 16.94 5.33
C ILE A 157 7.50 16.59 6.73
N MET A 158 7.13 15.41 7.26
CA MET A 158 7.62 14.94 8.55
C MET A 158 9.14 14.75 8.56
N ALA A 159 9.71 14.19 7.48
CA ALA A 159 11.15 14.04 7.33
C ALA A 159 11.87 15.39 7.23
N GLU A 160 11.30 16.36 6.51
CA GLU A 160 11.83 17.73 6.42
C GLU A 160 11.79 18.45 7.78
N PHE A 161 10.69 18.32 8.51
CA PHE A 161 10.56 18.84 9.88
C PHE A 161 11.65 18.25 10.79
N ALA A 162 11.82 16.93 10.81
CA ALA A 162 12.81 16.29 11.66
C ALA A 162 14.26 16.67 11.28
N LYS A 163 14.56 16.83 9.98
CA LYS A 163 15.86 17.32 9.52
C LYS A 163 16.15 18.74 10.00
N SER A 164 15.18 19.64 9.83
CA SER A 164 15.34 21.07 10.10
C SER A 164 15.28 21.42 11.59
N HIS A 165 14.43 20.76 12.37
CA HIS A 165 14.16 21.12 13.77
C HIS A 165 14.80 20.18 14.79
N LEU A 166 15.06 18.91 14.41
CA LEU A 166 15.57 17.88 15.33
C LEU A 166 16.98 17.39 14.96
N ASN A 167 17.57 17.97 13.91
CA ASN A 167 18.87 17.56 13.37
C ASN A 167 18.94 16.07 13.00
N TYR A 168 17.82 15.51 12.53
CA TYR A 168 17.69 14.10 12.13
C TYR A 168 18.11 13.90 10.67
N HIS A 169 19.30 13.32 10.45
CA HIS A 169 19.89 13.23 9.10
C HIS A 169 19.68 11.88 8.37
N HIS A 170 18.84 10.98 8.88
CA HIS A 170 18.61 9.72 8.18
C HIS A 170 17.80 9.92 6.88
N HIS A 171 18.09 9.09 5.88
CA HIS A 171 17.50 9.19 4.54
C HIS A 171 16.09 8.58 4.42
N LYS A 172 15.52 8.07 5.51
CA LYS A 172 14.25 7.34 5.50
C LYS A 172 13.09 8.26 5.85
N GLY A 173 11.93 8.01 5.23
CA GLY A 173 10.68 8.69 5.59
C GLY A 173 10.30 8.40 7.04
N LEU A 174 9.63 9.36 7.67
CA LEU A 174 9.12 9.23 9.04
C LEU A 174 7.62 9.02 8.98
N ASP A 175 7.14 8.03 9.73
CA ASP A 175 5.71 7.70 9.81
C ASP A 175 5.01 8.46 10.94
N PHE A 176 5.77 8.98 11.91
CA PHE A 176 5.24 9.66 13.10
C PHE A 176 6.13 10.81 13.57
N VAL A 177 5.51 11.96 13.86
CA VAL A 177 6.11 13.10 14.56
C VAL A 177 5.09 13.62 15.58
N ALA A 178 5.52 13.77 16.83
CA ALA A 178 4.70 14.34 17.88
C ALA A 178 5.52 15.16 18.87
N ARG A 179 4.85 16.02 19.62
CA ARG A 179 5.39 16.74 20.76
C ARG A 179 4.51 16.42 21.97
N PHE A 180 5.11 15.86 23.02
CA PHE A 180 4.44 15.61 24.29
C PHE A 180 5.35 15.98 25.44
N ASN A 181 4.83 16.69 26.45
CA ASN A 181 5.62 17.16 27.59
C ASN A 181 6.87 17.93 27.14
N LYS A 182 6.72 18.78 26.12
CA LYS A 182 7.81 19.56 25.49
C LYS A 182 8.95 18.74 24.88
N LYS A 183 8.74 17.43 24.68
CA LYS A 183 9.70 16.54 24.01
C LYS A 183 9.17 16.15 22.65
N TYR A 184 10.04 16.22 21.64
CA TYR A 184 9.74 15.70 20.32
C TYR A 184 9.96 14.19 20.28
N ILE A 185 9.01 13.49 19.68
CA ILE A 185 9.02 12.05 19.47
C ILE A 185 8.89 11.84 17.97
N ILE A 186 9.82 11.09 17.39
CA ILE A 186 9.75 10.66 16.00
C ILE A 186 9.74 9.14 15.95
N GLY A 187 9.01 8.57 14.99
CA GLY A 187 8.84 7.13 14.90
C GLY A 187 8.66 6.64 13.46
N GLU A 188 8.97 5.36 13.29
CA GLU A 188 8.68 4.60 12.08
C GLU A 188 7.72 3.46 12.44
N ALA A 189 6.71 3.26 11.60
CA ALA A 189 5.78 2.15 11.71
C ALA A 189 6.26 1.00 10.81
N LYS A 190 6.20 -0.22 11.33
CA LYS A 190 6.49 -1.45 10.58
C LYS A 190 5.44 -2.48 10.96
N PHE A 191 4.91 -3.15 9.94
CA PHE A 191 4.07 -4.32 10.04
C PHE A 191 4.84 -5.51 9.45
#